data_AF-A0A383AR95-F1
#
_entry.id   AF-A0A383AR95-F1
#
_cell.length_a   1.000
_cell.length_b   1.000
_cell.length_c   1.000
_cell.angle_alpha   90.00
_cell.angle_beta   90.00
_cell.angle_gamma   90.00
#
_symmetry.space_group_name_H-M   'P 1'
#
loop_
_entity.id
_entity.type
_entity.pdbx_description
1 polymer ?
#
loop_
_entity_poly.entity_id
_entity_poly.type
_entity_poly.pdbx_seq_one_letter_code
_entity_poly.pdbx_strand_id
1 'polypeptide(L)' 'LGIIKPGTSIFDQKKKINAKIMVDGSIKHKESAGSIHKVAAKIMGTESYNGWTYWYCNVGGSIVPIDNLRQRFLSKNI' A
#
# COMPACT_ATOMS: atom_id res chain seq x y z
N LEU A 1 7.29 4.65 -13.93
CA LEU A 1 5.98 5.06 -13.36
C LEU A 1 5.61 4.10 -12.24
N GLY A 2 5.15 4.60 -11.09
CA GLY A 2 4.63 3.77 -10.00
C GLY A 2 3.25 3.18 -10.35
N ILE A 3 2.93 2.00 -9.78
CA ILE A 3 1.69 1.26 -10.05
C ILE A 3 0.47 2.01 -9.50
N ILE A 4 0.67 2.79 -8.44
CA ILE A 4 -0.36 3.61 -7.79
C ILE A 4 0.13 5.07 -7.84
N LYS A 5 -0.77 6.00 -8.16
CA LYS A 5 -0.43 7.42 -8.29
C LYS A 5 -0.10 8.02 -6.91
N PRO A 6 0.88 8.94 -6.84
CA PRO A 6 1.06 9.77 -5.66
C PRO A 6 -0.23 10.48 -5.27
N GLY A 7 -0.46 10.57 -3.97
CA GLY A 7 -1.66 11.16 -3.39
C GLY A 7 -2.83 10.19 -3.22
N THR A 8 -2.79 9.00 -3.81
CA THR A 8 -3.81 7.97 -3.61
C THR A 8 -3.83 7.50 -2.15
N SER A 9 -5.02 7.36 -1.58
CA SER A 9 -5.23 6.75 -0.27
C SER A 9 -5.29 5.23 -0.38
N ILE A 10 -4.57 4.56 0.50
CA ILE A 10 -4.61 3.11 0.72
C ILE A 10 -5.04 2.84 2.16
N PHE A 11 -5.52 1.64 2.43
CA PHE A 11 -6.09 1.29 3.73
C PHE A 11 -5.88 -0.18 4.09
N ASP A 12 -6.02 -0.54 5.36
CA ASP A 12 -6.04 -1.95 5.76
C ASP A 12 -7.34 -2.63 5.31
N GLN A 13 -7.40 -3.95 5.31
CA GLN A 13 -8.59 -4.71 4.88
C GLN A 13 -9.89 -4.26 5.57
N LYS A 14 -9.81 -3.80 6.84
CA LYS A 14 -10.98 -3.36 7.62
C LYS A 14 -11.28 -1.86 7.47
N LYS A 15 -10.51 -1.12 6.66
CA LYS A 15 -10.62 0.34 6.45
C LYS A 15 -10.50 1.18 7.74
N LYS A 16 -9.84 0.66 8.77
CA LYS A 16 -9.58 1.35 10.04
C LYS A 16 -8.32 2.20 9.98
N ILE A 17 -7.32 1.74 9.23
CA ILE A 17 -6.03 2.38 9.07
C ILE A 17 -5.90 2.87 7.64
N ASN A 18 -5.52 4.13 7.47
CA ASN A 18 -5.35 4.76 6.17
C ASN A 18 -3.93 5.32 6.02
N ALA A 19 -3.34 5.19 4.84
CA ALA A 19 -2.07 5.81 4.48
C ALA A 19 -2.18 6.47 3.10
N LYS A 20 -1.29 7.42 2.82
CA LYS A 20 -1.24 8.13 1.53
C LYS A 20 0.04 7.76 0.79
N ILE A 21 -0.07 7.44 -0.49
CA ILE A 21 1.09 7.25 -1.37
C ILE A 21 1.79 8.60 -1.58
N MET A 22 3.10 8.63 -1.35
CA MET A 22 3.95 9.80 -1.54
C MET A 22 4.59 9.80 -2.93
N VAL A 23 5.19 10.92 -3.32
CA VAL A 23 5.78 11.11 -4.66
C VAL A 23 6.95 10.17 -4.96
N ASP A 24 7.66 9.74 -3.92
CA ASP A 24 8.79 8.81 -3.96
C ASP A 24 8.36 7.34 -3.89
N GLY A 25 7.06 7.05 -3.83
CA GLY A 25 6.51 5.70 -3.67
C GLY A 25 6.49 5.18 -2.23
N SER A 26 6.96 5.97 -1.25
CA SER A 26 6.73 5.69 0.16
C SER A 26 5.26 5.90 0.53
N ILE A 27 4.87 5.49 1.72
CA ILE A 27 3.53 5.76 2.26
C ILE A 27 3.64 6.52 3.58
N LYS A 28 2.68 7.42 3.83
CA LYS A 28 2.57 8.17 5.07
C LYS A 28 1.29 7.80 5.81
N HIS A 29 1.43 7.33 7.05
CA HIS A 29 0.36 7.13 8.02
C HIS A 29 0.63 7.97 9.26
N LYS A 30 -0.19 9.00 9.51
CA LYS A 30 0.01 9.97 10.60
C LYS A 30 1.45 10.53 10.56
N GLU A 31 2.21 10.35 11.63
CA GLU A 31 3.62 10.77 11.78
C GLU A 31 4.62 9.75 11.23
N SER A 32 4.17 8.58 10.78
CA SER A 32 5.03 7.53 10.25
C SER A 32 5.08 7.60 8.73
N ALA A 33 6.29 7.64 8.18
CA ALA A 33 6.52 7.56 6.73
C ALA A 33 7.60 6.50 6.43
N GLY A 34 7.46 5.81 5.30
CA GLY A 34 8.43 4.82 4.85
C GLY A 34 7.85 3.86 3.83
N SER A 35 8.54 2.74 3.59
CA SER A 35 8.02 1.69 2.72
C SER A 35 6.72 1.10 3.25
N ILE A 36 5.94 0.46 2.36
CA ILE A 36 4.71 -0.25 2.71
C ILE A 36 4.91 -1.27 3.83
N HIS A 37 6.10 -1.89 3.89
CA HIS A 37 6.49 -2.88 4.88
C HIS A 37 6.82 -2.23 6.22
N LYS A 38 7.66 -1.17 6.21
CA LYS A 38 8.08 -0.48 7.43
C LYS A 38 6.88 0.11 8.17
N VAL A 39 5.96 0.73 7.45
CA VAL A 39 4.77 1.34 8.06
C VAL A 39 3.81 0.26 8.56
N ALA A 40 3.60 -0.83 7.81
CA ALA A 40 2.78 -1.95 8.27
C ALA A 40 3.36 -2.61 9.54
N ALA A 41 4.66 -2.88 9.57
CA ALA A 41 5.36 -3.45 10.73
C ALA A 41 5.18 -2.57 11.98
N LYS A 42 5.32 -1.25 11.84
CA LYS A 42 5.08 -0.30 12.93
C LYS A 42 3.63 -0.33 13.45
N ILE A 43 2.64 -0.49 12.57
CA ILE A 43 1.23 -0.61 12.98
C ILE A 43 0.97 -1.94 13.69
N MET A 44 1.60 -3.02 13.22
CA MET A 44 1.44 -4.36 13.77
C MET A 44 2.28 -4.61 15.03
N GLY A 45 3.20 -3.70 15.37
CA GLY A 45 4.09 -3.85 16.52
C GLY A 45 5.17 -4.93 16.32
N THR A 46 5.58 -5.17 15.07
CA THR A 46 6.57 -6.20 14.70
C THR A 46 7.80 -5.59 14.03
N GLU A 47 8.91 -6.33 13.96
CA GLU A 47 10.11 -5.89 13.24
C GLU A 47 9.91 -5.83 11.72
N SER A 48 9.13 -6.75 11.18
CA SER A 48 8.78 -6.83 9.77
C SER A 48 7.32 -7.22 9.56
N TYR A 49 6.76 -6.84 8.42
CA TYR A 49 5.41 -7.22 8.01
C TYR A 49 5.23 -7.13 6.49
N ASN A 50 4.38 -7.97 5.92
CA ASN A 50 4.12 -7.94 4.48
C ASN A 50 3.14 -6.81 4.12
N GLY A 51 3.67 -5.70 3.59
CA GLY A 51 2.87 -4.56 3.15
C GLY A 51 2.02 -4.85 1.91
N TRP A 52 2.42 -5.78 1.04
CA TRP A 52 1.71 -6.04 -0.22
C TRP A 52 0.30 -6.57 -0.01
N THR A 53 0.13 -7.41 1.02
CA THR A 53 -1.15 -8.02 1.38
C THR A 53 -1.86 -7.28 2.51
N TYR A 54 -1.15 -6.44 3.26
CA TYR A 54 -1.75 -5.62 4.32
C TYR A 54 -2.55 -4.44 3.75
N TRP A 55 -2.00 -3.78 2.73
CA TRP A 55 -2.61 -2.58 2.15
C TRP A 55 -3.54 -2.91 0.98
N TYR A 56 -4.67 -2.24 0.97
CA TYR A 56 -5.72 -2.30 -0.02
C TYR A 56 -5.93 -0.93 -0.64
N CYS A 57 -6.43 -0.92 -1.87
CA CYS A 57 -6.82 0.30 -2.56
C CYS A 57 -8.15 0.08 -3.28
N ASN A 58 -8.83 1.18 -3.60
CA ASN A 58 -10.00 1.17 -4.46
C ASN A 58 -9.56 1.34 -5.91
N VAL A 59 -9.83 0.33 -6.74
CA VAL A 59 -9.61 0.37 -8.19
C VAL A 59 -10.95 0.16 -8.89
N GLY A 60 -11.49 1.22 -9.49
CA GLY A 60 -12.73 1.15 -10.26
C GLY A 60 -13.94 0.67 -9.44
N GLY A 61 -14.01 1.05 -8.16
CA GLY A 61 -15.08 0.61 -7.24
C GLY A 61 -14.77 -0.69 -6.51
N SER A 62 -13.76 -1.45 -6.94
CA SER A 62 -13.36 -2.71 -6.31
C SER A 62 -12.24 -2.50 -5.29
N ILE A 63 -12.37 -3.13 -4.12
CA ILE A 63 -11.33 -3.12 -3.08
C ILE A 63 -10.42 -4.31 -3.29
N VAL A 64 -9.14 -4.05 -3.55
CA VAL A 64 -8.15 -5.10 -3.83
C VAL A 64 -6.86 -4.86 -3.06
N PRO A 65 -6.12 -5.92 -2.67
CA PRO A 65 -4.76 -5.78 -2.16
C PRO A 65 -3.88 -5.08 -3.19
N ILE A 66 -2.91 -4.30 -2.73
CA ILE A 66 -1.95 -3.67 -3.64
C ILE A 66 -1.07 -4.71 -4.36
N ASP A 67 -0.91 -5.92 -3.79
CA ASP A 67 -0.24 -7.04 -4.45
C ASP A 67 -0.89 -7.41 -5.79
N ASN A 68 -2.23 -7.34 -5.91
CA ASN A 68 -2.92 -7.63 -7.17
C ASN A 68 -2.48 -6.66 -8.28
N LEU A 69 -2.21 -5.41 -7.93
CA LEU A 69 -1.73 -4.43 -8.89
C LEU A 69 -0.27 -4.71 -9.29
N ARG A 70 0.56 -5.12 -8.33
CA ARG A 70 1.94 -5.57 -8.58
C ARG A 70 1.98 -6.75 -9.54
N GLN A 71 1.18 -7.78 -9.27
CA GLN A 71 1.09 -8.97 -10.11
C GLN A 71 0.61 -8.63 -11.53
N ARG A 72 -0.44 -7.82 -11.68
CA ARG A 72 -0.93 -7.36 -12.99
C ARG A 72 0.13 -6.56 -13.76
N PHE A 73 0.92 -5.74 -13.07
CA PHE A 73 2.02 -5.02 -13.70
C PHE A 73 3.09 -5.99 -14.19
N LEU A 74 3.51 -6.96 -13.36
CA LEU A 74 4.51 -7.95 -13.75
C LEU A 74 4.04 -8.81 -14.93
N SER A 75 2.80 -9.31 -14.91
CA SER A 75 2.25 -10.13 -16.01
C SER A 75 2.12 -9.39 -17.34
N LYS A 76 2.00 -8.07 -17.34
CA LYS A 76 1.95 -7.25 -18.57
C LYS A 76 3.33 -6.93 -19.14
N ASN A 77 4.40 -7.13 -18.36
CA ASN A 77 5.78 -6.92 -18.78
C ASN A 77 6.47 -8.26 -19.15
N ILE A 78 5.70 -9.35 -19.22
CA ILE A 78 6.07 -10.64 -19.82
C ILE A 78 5.38 -10.68 -21.19
#